data_AF-A0A5E4MKW1-F1
#
_entry.id   AF-A0A5E4MKW1-F1
#
_cell.length_a   1.000
_cell.length_b   1.000
_cell.length_c   1.000
_cell.angle_alpha   90.00
_cell.angle_beta   90.00
_cell.angle_gamma   90.00
#
_symmetry.space_group_name_H-M   'P 1'
#
loop_
_entity.id
_entity.type
_entity.pdbx_description
1 polymer ?
#
loop_
_entity_poly.entity_id
_entity_poly.type
_entity_poly.pdbx_seq_one_letter_code
_entity_poly.pdbx_strand_id
1 'polypeptide(L)'
;MASNEIRKQVLTAFKSVHKARLLCFKNDDHMLNAAKHQINEEFKKNKTVSDPAALNNLLKLAQDVENELLTQVVQAERIGEKKFKLNLDPERHTYDNIPYAELDEESYKKWKEEKKKNNKKNQQKCCCD
;
A
#
# COMPACT_ATOMS: atom_id res chain seq x y z
N MET A 1 5.40 26.50 -20.28
CA MET A 1 4.32 25.49 -20.42
C MET A 1 4.92 24.14 -20.06
N ALA A 2 4.25 23.31 -19.25
CA ALA A 2 4.76 21.97 -18.94
C ALA A 2 4.93 21.16 -20.24
N SER A 3 6.02 20.40 -20.35
CA SER A 3 6.29 19.52 -21.50
C SER A 3 5.11 18.56 -21.71
N ASN A 4 4.76 18.28 -22.97
CA ASN A 4 3.63 17.41 -23.32
C ASN A 4 3.73 16.02 -22.65
N GLU A 5 4.95 15.52 -22.49
CA GLU A 5 5.23 14.26 -21.81
C GLU A 5 4.88 14.30 -20.32
N ILE A 6 5.23 15.39 -19.63
CA ILE A 6 4.92 15.59 -18.21
C ILE A 6 3.40 15.62 -18.00
N ARG A 7 2.67 16.33 -18.87
CA ARG A 7 1.21 16.36 -18.83
C ARG A 7 0.62 14.96 -18.98
N LYS A 8 1.17 14.14 -19.88
CA LYS A 8 0.73 12.75 -20.10
C LYS A 8 0.97 11.89 -18.86
N GLN A 9 2.12 12.02 -18.22
CA GLN A 9 2.46 11.29 -16.98
C GLN A 9 1.50 11.64 -15.84
N VAL A 10 1.25 12.93 -15.60
CA VAL A 10 0.30 13.40 -14.58
C VAL A 10 -1.11 12.88 -14.84
N LEU A 11 -1.59 12.94 -16.08
CA LEU A 11 -2.92 12.41 -16.44
C LEU A 11 -3.00 10.89 -16.31
N THR A 12 -1.88 10.19 -16.52
CA THR A 12 -1.80 8.74 -16.33
C THR A 12 -1.91 8.40 -14.87
N ALA A 13 -1.09 9.03 -14.01
CA ALA A 13 -1.14 8.84 -12.56
C ALA A 13 -2.54 9.16 -12.00
N PHE A 14 -3.15 10.28 -12.43
CA PHE A 14 -4.52 10.63 -12.04
C PHE A 14 -5.53 9.52 -12.39
N LYS A 15 -5.45 8.97 -13.61
CA LYS A 15 -6.33 7.87 -14.03
C LYS A 15 -6.06 6.60 -13.23
N SER A 16 -4.81 6.29 -12.94
CA SER A 16 -4.43 5.08 -12.20
C SER A 16 -4.99 5.09 -10.78
N VAL A 17 -4.81 6.19 -10.03
CA VAL A 17 -5.39 6.32 -8.68
C VAL A 17 -6.93 6.25 -8.72
N HIS A 18 -7.56 6.84 -9.74
CA HIS A 18 -9.01 6.74 -9.93
C HIS A 18 -9.49 5.32 -10.25
N LYS A 19 -8.68 4.50 -10.94
CA LYS A 19 -8.97 3.09 -11.14
C LYS A 19 -8.78 2.29 -9.86
N ALA A 20 -7.72 2.57 -9.10
CA ALA A 20 -7.46 1.92 -7.82
C ALA A 20 -8.64 2.07 -6.85
N ARG A 21 -9.18 3.29 -6.67
CA ARG A 21 -10.37 3.48 -5.80
C ARG A 21 -11.60 2.67 -6.24
N LEU A 22 -11.80 2.46 -7.55
CA LEU A 22 -12.94 1.70 -8.05
C LEU A 22 -12.79 0.21 -7.76
N LEU A 23 -11.55 -0.29 -7.74
CA LEU A 23 -11.25 -1.67 -7.39
C LEU A 23 -11.36 -1.90 -5.87
N CYS A 24 -10.86 -0.96 -5.07
CA CYS A 24 -10.84 -1.10 -3.60
C CYS A 24 -12.22 -0.90 -2.96
N PHE A 25 -13.03 0.05 -3.42
CA PHE A 25 -14.31 0.42 -2.78
C PHE A 25 -15.51 0.00 -3.61
N LYS A 26 -15.57 -1.28 -4.00
CA LYS A 26 -16.60 -1.78 -4.92
C LYS A 26 -18.00 -1.65 -4.31
N ASN A 27 -18.92 -1.03 -5.03
CA ASN A 27 -20.31 -0.79 -4.59
C ASN A 27 -20.46 0.02 -3.28
N ASP A 28 -19.40 0.72 -2.82
CA ASP A 28 -19.46 1.62 -1.68
C ASP A 28 -19.53 3.06 -2.19
N ASP A 29 -20.74 3.53 -2.51
CA ASP A 29 -20.94 4.86 -3.11
C ASP A 29 -20.42 5.99 -2.21
N HIS A 30 -20.49 5.83 -0.89
CA HIS A 30 -20.00 6.81 0.04
C HIS A 30 -18.47 6.93 -0.06
N MET A 31 -17.76 5.81 0.05
CA MET A 31 -16.29 5.80 -0.08
C MET A 31 -15.82 6.18 -1.48
N LEU A 32 -16.53 5.74 -2.52
CA LEU A 32 -16.23 6.10 -3.90
C LEU A 32 -16.32 7.61 -4.15
N ASN A 33 -17.31 8.27 -3.56
CA ASN A 33 -17.48 9.72 -3.69
C ASN A 33 -16.48 10.49 -2.84
N ALA A 34 -16.24 10.06 -1.59
CA ALA A 34 -15.24 10.67 -0.72
C ALA A 34 -13.84 10.59 -1.33
N ALA A 35 -13.43 9.40 -1.80
CA ALA A 35 -12.15 9.21 -2.48
C ALA A 35 -12.05 10.04 -3.77
N LYS A 36 -13.11 10.07 -4.58
CA LYS A 36 -13.17 10.91 -5.80
C LYS A 36 -12.92 12.38 -5.46
N HIS A 37 -13.58 12.89 -4.42
CA HIS A 37 -13.44 14.27 -3.99
C HIS A 37 -12.01 14.55 -3.55
N GLN A 38 -11.45 13.71 -2.68
CA GLN A 38 -10.09 13.87 -2.17
C GLN A 38 -9.04 13.88 -3.29
N ILE A 39 -9.11 12.91 -4.21
CA ILE A 39 -8.19 12.85 -5.37
C ILE A 39 -8.31 14.12 -6.21
N ASN A 40 -9.52 14.57 -6.50
CA ASN A 40 -9.72 15.76 -7.33
C ASN A 40 -9.19 17.03 -6.64
N GLU A 41 -9.39 17.19 -5.34
CA GLU A 41 -8.91 18.35 -4.60
C GLU A 41 -7.39 18.39 -4.53
N GLU A 42 -6.71 17.26 -4.24
CA GLU A 42 -5.25 17.23 -4.21
C GLU A 42 -4.62 17.53 -5.57
N PHE A 43 -5.19 17.00 -6.67
CA PHE A 43 -4.69 17.32 -8.01
C PHE A 43 -4.99 18.77 -8.43
N LYS A 44 -6.13 19.34 -8.02
CA LYS A 44 -6.42 20.77 -8.26
C LYS A 44 -5.47 21.67 -7.49
N LYS A 45 -5.23 21.38 -6.21
CA LYS A 45 -4.33 22.14 -5.33
C LYS A 45 -2.91 22.22 -5.90
N ASN A 46 -2.43 21.14 -6.50
CA ASN A 46 -1.08 21.07 -7.06
C ASN A 46 -0.99 21.43 -8.55
N LYS A 47 -2.07 21.93 -9.17
CA LYS A 47 -2.13 22.22 -10.62
C LYS A 47 -1.13 23.27 -11.09
N THR A 48 -0.75 24.21 -10.21
CA THR A 48 0.16 25.33 -10.54
C THR A 48 1.63 25.03 -10.26
N VAL A 49 1.93 23.88 -9.65
CA VAL A 49 3.30 23.47 -9.33
C VAL A 49 4.09 23.32 -10.64
N SER A 50 5.15 24.12 -10.76
CA SER A 50 6.00 24.18 -11.96
C SER A 50 7.45 23.74 -11.70
N ASP A 51 7.80 23.53 -10.43
CA ASP A 51 9.11 23.01 -10.04
C ASP A 51 9.24 21.52 -10.42
N PRO A 52 10.25 21.13 -11.21
CA PRO A 52 10.42 19.74 -11.65
C PRO A 52 10.63 18.75 -10.50
N ALA A 53 11.34 19.14 -9.43
CA ALA A 53 11.60 18.26 -8.30
C ALA A 53 10.32 18.00 -7.50
N ALA A 54 9.56 19.05 -7.18
CA ALA A 54 8.26 18.95 -6.54
C ALA A 54 7.28 18.11 -7.37
N LEU A 55 7.28 18.26 -8.70
CA LEU A 55 6.40 17.49 -9.57
C LEU A 55 6.71 15.98 -9.56
N ASN A 56 8.00 15.62 -9.60
CA ASN A 56 8.40 14.21 -9.49
C ASN A 56 8.00 13.61 -8.15
N ASN A 57 8.14 14.37 -7.05
CA ASN A 57 7.70 13.93 -5.72
C ASN A 57 6.18 13.70 -5.67
N LEU A 58 5.40 14.58 -6.27
CA LEU A 58 3.93 14.43 -6.35
C LEU A 58 3.51 13.25 -7.22
N LEU A 59 4.20 12.99 -8.34
CA LEU A 59 3.96 11.82 -9.17
C LEU A 59 4.27 10.53 -8.43
N LYS A 60 5.40 10.49 -7.71
CA LYS A 60 5.77 9.35 -6.86
C LYS A 60 4.74 9.13 -5.76
N LEU A 61 4.30 10.19 -5.09
CA LEU A 61 3.23 10.11 -4.10
C LEU A 61 1.95 9.50 -4.68
N ALA A 62 1.54 9.90 -5.89
CA ALA A 62 0.36 9.33 -6.53
C ALA A 62 0.53 7.82 -6.83
N GLN A 63 1.73 7.39 -7.23
CA GLN A 63 2.04 5.97 -7.45
C GLN A 63 2.05 5.18 -6.14
N ASP A 64 2.63 5.75 -5.08
CA ASP A 64 2.66 5.12 -3.75
C ASP A 64 1.23 4.94 -3.21
N VAL A 65 0.37 5.95 -3.37
CA VAL A 65 -1.05 5.88 -3.00
C VAL A 65 -1.81 4.83 -3.82
N GLU A 66 -1.55 4.71 -5.12
CA GLU A 66 -2.12 3.65 -5.95
C GLU A 66 -1.73 2.27 -5.41
N ASN A 67 -0.45 2.05 -5.13
CA ASN A 67 0.05 0.79 -4.61
C ASN A 67 -0.54 0.45 -3.24
N GLU A 68 -0.62 1.43 -2.34
CA GLU A 68 -1.19 1.26 -1.01
C GLU A 68 -2.67 0.86 -1.08
N LEU A 69 -3.47 1.54 -1.91
CA LEU A 69 -4.86 1.18 -2.15
C LEU A 69 -4.98 -0.26 -2.67
N LEU A 70 -4.18 -0.64 -3.66
CA LEU A 70 -4.31 -1.94 -4.32
C LEU A 70 -3.80 -3.14 -3.52
N THR A 71 -2.89 -2.92 -2.55
CA THR A 71 -2.22 -4.02 -1.83
C THR A 71 -2.59 -4.08 -0.35
N GLN A 72 -2.81 -2.94 0.30
CA GLN A 72 -3.03 -2.88 1.76
C GLN A 72 -4.50 -2.71 2.14
N VAL A 73 -5.33 -2.17 1.25
CA VAL A 73 -6.73 -1.88 1.55
C VAL A 73 -7.64 -2.98 1.01
N VAL A 74 -8.34 -3.67 1.91
CA VAL A 74 -9.34 -4.71 1.58
C VAL A 74 -10.71 -4.30 2.07
N GLN A 75 -11.72 -4.46 1.21
CA GLN A 75 -13.11 -4.20 1.57
C GLN A 75 -13.76 -5.41 2.25
N ALA A 76 -14.44 -5.17 3.37
CA ALA A 76 -15.26 -6.15 4.05
C ALA A 76 -16.75 -5.79 3.89
N GLU A 77 -17.54 -6.68 3.29
CA GLU A 77 -18.98 -6.53 3.13
C GLU A 77 -19.72 -7.34 4.22
N ARG A 78 -20.65 -6.70 4.94
CA ARG A 78 -21.44 -7.38 5.96
C ARG A 78 -22.58 -8.18 5.30
N ILE A 79 -22.54 -9.51 5.40
CA ILE A 79 -23.55 -10.42 4.82
C ILE A 79 -24.53 -10.93 5.89
N GLY A 80 -24.15 -10.91 7.16
CA GLY A 80 -25.02 -11.29 8.27
C GLY A 80 -24.69 -10.52 9.54
N GLU A 81 -25.32 -10.89 10.66
CA GLU A 81 -25.14 -10.18 11.93
C GLU A 81 -23.69 -10.19 12.44
N LYS A 82 -22.99 -11.32 12.26
CA LYS A 82 -21.60 -11.52 12.69
C LYS A 82 -20.69 -12.06 11.58
N LYS A 83 -21.11 -11.94 10.31
CA LYS A 83 -20.39 -12.49 9.16
C LYS A 83 -20.08 -11.40 8.15
N PHE A 84 -18.82 -11.34 7.74
CA PHE A 84 -18.31 -10.42 6.74
C PHE A 84 -17.64 -11.22 5.62
N LYS A 85 -17.86 -10.80 4.38
CA LYS A 85 -17.16 -11.29 3.20
C LYS A 85 -16.07 -10.31 2.86
N LEU A 86 -14.83 -10.79 2.79
CA LEU A 86 -13.72 -10.00 2.28
C LEU A 86 -13.71 -10.06 0.76
N ASN A 87 -13.63 -8.89 0.12
CA ASN A 87 -13.45 -8.77 -1.32
C ASN A 87 -11.94 -8.73 -1.62
N LEU A 88 -11.32 -9.91 -1.64
CA LEU A 88 -9.90 -10.08 -1.93
C LEU A 88 -9.70 -10.32 -3.42
N ASP A 89 -8.71 -9.63 -3.99
CA ASP A 89 -8.09 -10.06 -5.25
C ASP A 89 -6.91 -10.98 -4.93
N PRO A 90 -6.96 -12.29 -5.29
CA PRO A 90 -5.89 -13.24 -5.00
C PRO A 90 -4.52 -12.79 -5.50
N GLU A 91 -4.46 -12.16 -6.67
CA GLU A 91 -3.18 -11.75 -7.27
C GLU A 91 -2.54 -10.58 -6.51
N ARG A 92 -3.36 -9.70 -5.91
CA ARG A 92 -2.87 -8.47 -5.26
C ARG A 92 -2.70 -8.58 -3.76
N HIS A 93 -3.55 -9.36 -3.09
CA HIS A 93 -3.65 -9.36 -1.63
C HIS A 93 -3.15 -10.65 -0.97
N THR A 94 -2.75 -11.65 -1.77
CA THR A 94 -2.23 -12.90 -1.22
C THR A 94 -0.78 -13.10 -1.64
N TYR A 95 -0.03 -13.77 -0.76
CA TYR A 95 1.34 -14.17 -1.01
C TYR A 95 1.40 -15.67 -1.25
N ASP A 96 2.44 -16.13 -1.92
CA ASP A 96 2.72 -17.55 -2.04
C ASP A 96 2.89 -18.16 -0.64
N ASN A 97 2.00 -19.11 -0.33
CA ASN A 97 2.00 -19.75 0.96
C ASN A 97 3.24 -20.63 1.08
N ILE A 98 4.13 -20.30 2.01
CA ILE A 98 5.29 -21.13 2.31
C ILE A 98 4.78 -22.29 3.17
N PRO A 99 4.91 -23.55 2.72
CA PRO A 99 4.42 -24.68 3.50
C PRO A 99 5.07 -24.68 4.88
N TYR A 100 4.26 -24.93 5.89
CA TYR A 100 4.74 -25.07 7.25
C TYR A 100 5.74 -26.23 7.31
N ALA A 101 7.00 -25.91 7.59
CA ALA A 101 8.02 -26.90 7.87
C ALA A 101 8.06 -27.11 9.40
N GLU A 102 7.69 -28.31 9.84
CA GLU A 102 7.96 -28.72 11.22
C GLU A 102 9.47 -28.72 11.43
N LEU A 103 9.94 -27.80 12.27
CA LEU A 103 11.31 -27.84 12.76
C LEU A 103 11.38 -28.98 13.78
N ASP A 104 12.35 -29.87 13.61
CA ASP A 104 12.71 -30.81 14.66
C ASP A 104 13.06 -30.04 15.95
N GLU A 105 12.81 -30.65 17.11
CA GLU A 105 13.02 -29.99 18.40
C GLU A 105 14.43 -29.41 18.55
N GLU A 106 15.43 -30.06 17.94
CA GLU A 106 16.82 -29.64 18.02
C GLU A 106 17.07 -28.38 17.18
N SER A 107 16.60 -28.35 15.93
CA SER A 107 16.63 -27.15 15.07
C SER A 107 15.83 -25.99 15.67
N TYR A 108 14.66 -26.25 16.28
CA TYR A 108 13.87 -25.22 16.93
C TYR A 108 14.59 -24.62 18.15
N LYS A 109 15.23 -25.47 18.98
CA LYS A 109 16.07 -25.01 20.11
C LYS A 109 17.25 -24.17 19.62
N LYS A 110 17.96 -24.61 18.57
CA LYS A 110 19.07 -23.84 17.95
C LYS A 110 18.61 -22.48 17.43
N TRP A 111 17.53 -22.42 16.65
CA TRP A 111 16.97 -21.16 16.15
C TRP A 111 16.58 -20.20 17.29
N LYS A 112 15.97 -20.72 18.36
CA LYS A 112 15.57 -19.92 19.54
C LYS A 112 16.78 -19.36 20.28
N GLU A 113 17.85 -20.13 20.40
CA GLU A 113 19.12 -19.68 20.97
C GLU A 113 19.82 -18.63 20.09
N GLU A 114 19.84 -18.82 18.77
CA GLU A 114 20.38 -17.85 17.81
C GLU A 114 19.62 -16.53 17.84
N LYS A 115 18.29 -16.57 17.89
CA LYS A 115 17.46 -15.37 18.04
C LYS A 115 17.76 -14.64 19.35
N LYS A 116 17.91 -15.37 20.47
CA LYS A 116 18.32 -14.77 21.76
C LYS A 116 19.70 -14.11 21.67
N LYS A 117 20.68 -14.76 21.03
CA LYS A 117 22.05 -14.22 20.84
C LYS A 117 22.03 -12.96 19.96
N ASN A 118 21.27 -12.97 18.88
CA ASN A 118 21.13 -11.81 17.99
C ASN A 118 20.42 -10.64 18.66
N ASN A 119 19.38 -10.89 19.45
CA ASN A 119 18.70 -9.83 20.20
C ASN A 119 19.62 -9.20 21.25
N LYS A 120 20.43 -10.01 21.95
CA LYS A 120 21.42 -9.54 22.92
C LYS A 120 22.53 -8.71 22.26
N LYS A 121 23.03 -9.14 21.10
CA LYS A 121 23.99 -8.36 20.29
C LYS A 121 23.40 -7.04 19.80
N ASN A 122 22.13 -7.01 19.38
CA ASN A 122 21.48 -5.79 18.90
C ASN A 122 21.24 -4.80 20.05
N GLN A 123 20.91 -5.31 21.24
CA GLN A 123 20.75 -4.51 22.46
C GLN A 123 22.09 -3.91 22.93
N GLN A 124 23.18 -4.65 22.78
CA GLN A 124 24.54 -4.21 23.08
C GLN A 124 25.10 -3.22 22.03
N LYS A 125 24.60 -3.29 20.79
CA LYS A 125 24.92 -2.35 19.71
C LYS A 125 24.14 -1.03 19.80
N CYS A 126 23.03 -1.00 20.54
CA CYS A 126 22.26 0.23 20.83
C CYS A 126 22.80 1.04 22.04
N CYS A 127 23.88 0.60 22.71
CA CYS A 127 24.41 1.28 23.89
C CYS A 127 25.84 1.81 23.73
N CYS A 128 26.39 1.86 22.51
CA CYS A 128 27.63 2.57 22.19
C CYS A 128 27.49 3.28 20.84
N ASP A 129 26.94 4.51 20.90
CA ASP A 129 27.33 5.76 20.22
C ASP A 129 26.16 6.75 20.29
#